data_AF-A0A8T4DWW2-F1
#
_entry.id   AF-A0A8T4DWW2-F1
#
_cell.length_a   1.000
_cell.length_b   1.000
_cell.length_c   1.000
_cell.angle_alpha   90.00
_cell.angle_beta   90.00
_cell.angle_gamma   90.00
#
_symmetry.space_group_name_H-M   'P 1'
#
loop_
_entity.id
_entity.type
_entity.pdbx_description
1 polymer ?
#
loop_
_entity_poly.entity_id
_entity_poly.type
_entity_poly.pdbx_seq_one_letter_code
_entity_poly.pdbx_strand_id
1 'polypeptide(L)'
;MAADFLTELISSLGVNFANPVALAINIILSTIIGGIILLIIVEIIGKHYSENIKPLNAFLVVLVINIINLPIVFGLISSFLSFIPFLGVILPVLIWIILVKMFFKEMSFAHALIVGVVGWVVTLFVIPYIVGMVMGFLPAMG
;
A
#
# COMPACT_ATOMS: atom_id res chain seq x y z
N MET A 1 18.75 10.92 -8.02
CA MET A 1 17.88 12.06 -7.62
C MET A 1 16.48 11.61 -7.19
N ALA A 2 15.61 11.06 -8.05
CA ALA A 2 14.30 10.55 -7.60
C ALA A 2 14.40 9.24 -6.77
N ALA A 3 15.39 8.38 -7.08
CA ALA A 3 15.67 7.17 -6.31
C ALA A 3 16.21 7.48 -4.90
N ASP A 4 17.05 8.53 -4.78
CA ASP A 4 17.60 8.96 -3.48
C ASP A 4 16.49 9.53 -2.60
N PHE A 5 15.55 10.30 -3.15
CA PHE A 5 14.41 10.82 -2.40
C PHE A 5 13.50 9.70 -1.86
N LEU A 6 13.21 8.67 -2.66
CA LEU A 6 12.42 7.51 -2.19
C LEU A 6 13.18 6.71 -1.13
N THR A 7 14.49 6.59 -1.25
CA THR A 7 15.33 5.83 -0.31
C THR A 7 15.49 6.60 1.01
N GLU A 8 15.69 7.92 0.97
CA GLU A 8 15.70 8.80 2.13
C GLU A 8 14.33 8.84 2.81
N LEU A 9 13.24 8.93 2.03
CA LEU A 9 11.88 8.85 2.55
C LEU A 9 11.71 7.52 3.31
N ILE A 10 12.00 6.38 2.68
CA ILE A 10 11.88 5.05 3.31
C ILE A 10 12.78 4.89 4.55
N SER A 11 13.99 5.46 4.54
CA SER A 11 14.90 5.44 5.71
C SER A 11 14.42 6.33 6.85
N SER A 12 13.78 7.46 6.54
CA SER A 12 13.18 8.39 7.51
C SER A 12 11.91 7.84 8.16
N LEU A 13 11.32 6.77 7.60
CA LEU A 13 10.14 6.09 8.15
C LEU A 13 10.45 5.23 9.39
N GLY A 14 11.70 5.19 9.88
CA GLY A 14 12.05 4.52 11.14
C GLY A 14 11.73 3.02 11.16
N VAL A 15 11.61 2.39 10.00
CA VAL A 15 11.29 0.96 9.90
C VAL A 15 12.57 0.19 10.23
N ASN A 16 12.71 -0.21 11.49
CA ASN A 16 13.83 -1.03 11.93
C ASN A 16 13.64 -2.48 11.45
N PHE A 17 14.13 -2.79 10.25
CA PHE A 17 14.04 -4.11 9.63
C PHE A 17 14.81 -5.21 10.38
N ALA A 18 15.61 -4.85 11.39
CA ALA A 18 16.35 -5.79 12.22
C ALA A 18 15.46 -6.53 13.25
N ASN A 19 14.26 -6.01 13.55
CA ASN A 19 13.35 -6.63 14.52
C ASN A 19 12.09 -7.22 13.81
N PRO A 20 12.00 -8.56 13.69
CA PRO A 20 10.84 -9.22 13.06
C PRO A 20 9.50 -8.90 13.71
N VAL A 21 9.49 -8.63 15.02
CA VAL A 21 8.27 -8.28 15.77
C VAL A 21 7.78 -6.89 15.37
N ALA A 22 8.69 -5.92 15.25
CA ALA A 22 8.36 -4.58 14.79
C ALA A 22 7.84 -4.59 13.34
N LEU A 23 8.42 -5.43 12.48
CA LEU A 23 7.95 -5.62 11.11
C LEU A 23 6.53 -6.22 11.06
N ALA A 24 6.24 -7.24 11.87
CA ALA A 24 4.91 -7.83 11.96
C ALA A 24 3.86 -6.81 12.46
N ILE A 25 4.18 -6.03 13.50
CA ILE A 25 3.31 -4.98 14.02
C ILE A 25 3.03 -3.93 12.93
N ASN A 26 4.06 -3.49 12.20
CA ASN A 26 3.92 -2.52 11.11
C ASN A 26 3.03 -3.03 9.98
N ILE A 27 3.19 -4.30 9.57
CA ILE A 27 2.31 -4.90 8.56
C ILE A 27 0.87 -4.91 9.04
N ILE A 28 0.62 -5.32 10.29
CA ILE A 28 -0.75 -5.39 10.84
C ILE A 28 -1.36 -3.99 10.91
N LEU A 29 -0.66 -3.01 11.48
CA LEU A 29 -1.14 -1.63 11.60
C LEU A 29 -1.39 -0.99 10.23
N SER A 30 -0.42 -1.10 9.31
CA SER A 30 -0.57 -0.60 7.93
C SER A 30 -1.77 -1.26 7.23
N THR A 31 -1.98 -2.56 7.44
CA THR A 31 -3.10 -3.29 6.84
C THR A 31 -4.45 -2.85 7.40
N ILE A 32 -4.53 -2.62 8.71
CA ILE A 32 -5.76 -2.13 9.34
C ILE A 32 -6.08 -0.72 8.84
N ILE A 33 -5.10 0.20 8.92
CA ILE A 33 -5.28 1.60 8.52
C ILE A 33 -5.60 1.69 7.03
N GLY A 34 -4.76 1.09 6.18
CA GLY A 34 -4.97 1.11 4.74
C GLY A 34 -6.25 0.39 4.33
N GLY A 35 -6.59 -0.71 5.00
CA GLY A 35 -7.81 -1.48 4.75
C GLY A 35 -9.08 -0.68 5.05
N ILE A 36 -9.10 0.08 6.16
CA ILE A 36 -10.21 0.99 6.49
C ILE A 36 -10.33 2.09 5.44
N ILE A 37 -9.22 2.72 5.05
CA ILE A 37 -9.26 3.80 4.05
C ILE A 37 -9.74 3.27 2.70
N LEU A 38 -9.22 2.13 2.25
CA LEU A 38 -9.62 1.51 1.00
C LEU A 38 -11.11 1.10 1.04
N LEU A 39 -11.57 0.55 2.16
CA LEU A 39 -12.98 0.22 2.36
C LEU A 39 -13.86 1.45 2.20
N ILE A 40 -13.51 2.59 2.82
CA ILE A 40 -14.28 3.84 2.69
C ILE A 40 -14.36 4.28 1.22
N ILE A 41 -13.23 4.29 0.50
CA ILE A 41 -13.17 4.69 -0.91
C ILE A 41 -14.06 3.79 -1.77
N VAL A 42 -13.88 2.48 -1.60
CA VAL A 42 -14.57 1.47 -2.40
C VAL A 42 -16.06 1.47 -2.06
N GLU A 43 -16.46 1.70 -0.82
CA GLU A 43 -17.87 1.76 -0.41
C GLU A 43 -18.58 3.03 -0.94
N ILE A 44 -17.89 4.16 -1.02
CA ILE A 44 -18.43 5.37 -1.69
C ILE A 44 -18.72 5.07 -3.16
N ILE A 45 -17.78 4.44 -3.85
CA ILE A 45 -17.93 4.08 -5.27
C ILE A 45 -19.01 3.01 -5.43
N GLY A 46 -19.00 1.96 -4.62
CA GLY A 46 -19.99 0.88 -4.67
C GLY A 46 -21.42 1.37 -4.46
N LYS A 47 -21.64 2.28 -3.51
CA LYS A 47 -22.97 2.88 -3.28
C LYS A 47 -23.41 3.77 -4.45
N HIS A 48 -22.49 4.53 -5.04
CA HIS A 48 -22.82 5.41 -6.15
C HIS A 48 -23.13 4.65 -7.44
N TYR A 49 -22.41 3.55 -7.69
CA TYR A 49 -22.52 2.76 -8.92
C TYR A 49 -23.32 1.45 -8.77
N SER A 50 -23.87 1.19 -7.57
CA SER A 50 -24.61 -0.04 -7.24
C SER A 50 -23.81 -1.33 -7.49
N GLU A 51 -22.50 -1.28 -7.33
CA GLU A 51 -21.61 -2.44 -7.45
C GLU A 51 -21.58 -3.21 -6.13
N ASN A 52 -21.68 -4.55 -6.18
CA ASN A 52 -21.62 -5.37 -4.97
C ASN A 52 -20.16 -5.55 -4.55
N ILE A 53 -19.83 -5.00 -3.40
CA ILE A 53 -18.46 -4.93 -2.92
C ILE A 53 -18.40 -5.65 -1.58
N LYS A 54 -17.54 -6.66 -1.50
CA LYS A 54 -17.24 -7.36 -0.24
C LYS A 54 -16.18 -6.58 0.54
N PRO A 55 -16.50 -6.05 1.75
CA PRO A 55 -15.57 -5.25 2.53
C PRO A 55 -14.29 -5.99 2.91
N LEU A 56 -14.39 -7.31 3.11
CA LEU A 56 -13.25 -8.19 3.42
C LEU A 56 -12.13 -8.11 2.35
N ASN A 57 -12.50 -7.90 1.09
CA ASN A 57 -11.54 -7.85 -0.01
C ASN A 57 -10.66 -6.59 0.07
N ALA A 58 -11.12 -5.50 0.68
CA ALA A 58 -10.32 -4.30 0.86
C ALA A 58 -9.10 -4.56 1.76
N PHE A 59 -9.32 -5.24 2.89
CA PHE A 59 -8.24 -5.62 3.81
C PHE A 59 -7.25 -6.59 3.16
N LEU A 60 -7.74 -7.55 2.36
CA LEU A 60 -6.89 -8.49 1.64
C LEU A 60 -6.02 -7.80 0.59
N VAL A 61 -6.57 -6.86 -0.18
CA VAL A 61 -5.79 -6.08 -1.16
C VAL A 61 -4.65 -5.35 -0.47
N VAL A 62 -4.95 -4.64 0.62
CA VAL A 62 -3.93 -3.87 1.35
C VAL A 62 -2.88 -4.79 1.99
N LEU A 63 -3.29 -5.93 2.54
CA LEU A 63 -2.36 -6.92 3.09
C LEU A 63 -1.39 -7.43 2.02
N VAL A 64 -1.91 -7.84 0.86
CA VAL A 64 -1.10 -8.34 -0.26
C VAL A 64 -0.13 -7.27 -0.73
N ILE A 65 -0.56 -6.01 -0.79
CA ILE A 65 0.29 -4.88 -1.17
C ILE A 65 1.39 -4.63 -0.14
N ASN A 66 1.05 -4.67 1.15
CA ASN A 66 2.04 -4.56 2.22
C ASN A 66 3.09 -5.67 2.13
N ILE A 67 2.69 -6.91 1.82
CA ILE A 67 3.61 -8.03 1.62
C ILE A 67 4.50 -7.80 0.39
N ILE A 68 3.94 -7.34 -0.74
CA ILE A 68 4.70 -7.02 -1.96
C ILE A 68 5.70 -5.89 -1.71
N ASN A 69 5.34 -4.91 -0.90
CA ASN A 69 6.18 -3.77 -0.56
C ASN A 69 7.24 -4.10 0.50
N LEU A 70 7.29 -5.33 1.03
CA LEU A 70 8.35 -5.71 1.94
C LEU A 70 9.72 -5.63 1.25
N PRO A 71 10.78 -5.18 1.94
CA PRO A 71 12.10 -4.99 1.34
C PRO A 71 12.68 -6.25 0.72
N ILE A 72 12.29 -7.43 1.22
CA ILE A 72 12.70 -8.72 0.66
C ILE A 72 12.15 -8.88 -0.76
N VAL A 73 10.86 -8.60 -0.95
CA VAL A 73 10.19 -8.75 -2.23
C VAL A 73 10.57 -7.59 -3.16
N PHE A 74 10.55 -6.36 -2.65
CA PHE A 74 10.88 -5.17 -3.43
C PHE A 74 12.38 -5.10 -3.76
N GLY A 75 13.28 -5.59 -2.90
CA GLY A 75 14.72 -5.64 -3.15
C GLY A 75 15.12 -6.64 -4.24
N LEU A 76 14.41 -7.77 -4.32
CA LEU A 76 14.56 -8.72 -5.43
C LEU A 76 14.12 -8.08 -6.75
N ILE A 77 13.01 -7.33 -6.73
CA ILE A 77 12.46 -6.69 -7.93
C ILE A 77 13.28 -5.45 -8.33
N SER A 78 13.75 -4.65 -7.38
CA SER A 78 14.46 -3.38 -7.63
C SER A 78 15.76 -3.56 -8.41
N SER A 79 16.42 -4.71 -8.25
CA SER A 79 17.62 -5.09 -9.00
C SER A 79 17.35 -5.24 -10.49
N PHE A 80 16.13 -5.61 -10.89
CA PHE A 80 15.69 -5.68 -12.29
C PHE A 80 15.09 -4.36 -12.79
N LEU A 81 14.63 -3.47 -11.90
CA LEU A 81 14.00 -2.19 -12.25
C LEU A 81 14.97 -1.07 -12.58
N SER A 82 16.25 -1.21 -12.20
CA SER A 82 17.27 -0.17 -12.41
C SER A 82 17.55 0.16 -13.88
N PHE A 83 17.19 -0.73 -14.80
CA PHE A 83 17.45 -0.60 -16.24
C PHE A 83 16.45 0.30 -16.98
N ILE A 84 15.28 0.58 -16.40
CA ILE A 84 14.22 1.35 -17.06
C ILE A 84 13.81 2.52 -16.17
N PRO A 85 14.10 3.78 -16.56
CA PRO A 85 13.61 4.93 -15.84
C PRO A 85 12.07 4.89 -15.84
N PHE A 86 11.44 5.32 -14.74
CA PHE A 86 9.98 5.31 -14.51
C PHE A 86 9.34 3.97 -14.10
N LEU A 87 9.99 2.81 -14.29
CA LEU A 87 9.37 1.52 -13.92
C LEU A 87 9.12 1.40 -12.40
N GLY A 88 9.95 2.04 -11.59
CA GLY A 88 9.77 2.11 -10.13
C GLY A 88 8.51 2.84 -9.67
N VAL A 89 7.90 3.68 -10.53
CA VAL A 89 6.64 4.39 -10.23
C VAL A 89 5.46 3.69 -10.91
N ILE A 90 5.64 3.26 -12.15
CA ILE A 90 4.57 2.64 -12.94
C ILE A 90 4.20 1.27 -12.37
N LEU A 91 5.19 0.46 -11.98
CA LEU A 91 4.94 -0.91 -11.51
C LEU A 91 4.08 -0.96 -10.24
N PRO A 92 4.34 -0.18 -9.17
CA PRO A 92 3.45 -0.13 -8.01
C PRO A 92 2.01 0.25 -8.35
N VAL A 93 1.81 1.22 -9.27
CA VAL A 93 0.47 1.63 -9.71
C VAL A 93 -0.24 0.49 -10.44
N LEU A 94 0.45 -0.21 -11.34
CA LEU A 94 -0.10 -1.37 -12.04
C LEU A 94 -0.48 -2.50 -11.07
N ILE A 95 0.36 -2.78 -10.08
CA ILE A 95 0.08 -3.78 -9.05
C ILE A 95 -1.21 -3.42 -8.30
N TRP A 96 -1.37 -2.16 -7.91
CA TRP A 96 -2.61 -1.66 -7.29
C TRP A 96 -3.84 -1.90 -8.16
N ILE A 97 -3.80 -1.49 -9.43
CA ILE A 97 -4.91 -1.65 -10.36
C ILE A 97 -5.27 -3.13 -10.56
N ILE A 98 -4.26 -3.98 -10.76
CA ILE A 98 -4.45 -5.43 -10.95
C ILE A 98 -5.07 -6.06 -9.71
N LEU A 99 -4.56 -5.75 -8.51
CA LEU A 99 -5.08 -6.32 -7.27
C LEU A 99 -6.51 -5.87 -7.00
N VAL A 100 -6.82 -4.58 -7.19
CA VAL A 100 -8.19 -4.09 -7.07
C VAL A 100 -9.10 -4.84 -8.04
N LYS A 101 -8.72 -5.00 -9.31
CA LYS A 101 -9.55 -5.72 -10.28
C LYS A 101 -9.68 -7.21 -9.97
N MET A 102 -8.63 -7.85 -9.46
CA MET A 102 -8.65 -9.28 -9.11
C MET A 102 -9.56 -9.58 -7.91
N PHE A 103 -9.52 -8.72 -6.89
CA PHE A 103 -10.28 -8.90 -5.66
C PHE A 103 -11.70 -8.31 -5.75
N PHE A 104 -11.92 -7.28 -6.55
CA PHE A 104 -13.25 -6.70 -6.83
C PHE A 104 -13.67 -7.03 -8.26
N LYS A 105 -13.93 -8.32 -8.54
CA LYS A 105 -14.25 -8.81 -9.88
C LYS A 105 -15.44 -8.09 -10.52
N GLU A 106 -16.46 -7.79 -9.70
CA GLU A 106 -17.71 -7.15 -10.10
C GLU A 106 -17.56 -5.65 -10.39
N MET A 107 -16.46 -5.03 -9.95
CA MET A 107 -16.18 -3.62 -10.20
C MET A 107 -15.78 -3.39 -11.66
N SER A 108 -16.29 -2.32 -12.29
CA SER A 108 -15.89 -1.95 -13.65
C SER A 108 -14.38 -1.69 -13.75
N PHE A 109 -13.78 -1.91 -14.92
CA PHE A 109 -12.34 -1.67 -15.09
C PHE A 109 -11.96 -0.18 -14.89
N ALA A 110 -12.85 0.73 -15.26
CA ALA A 110 -12.65 2.18 -15.05
C ALA A 110 -12.63 2.54 -13.56
N HIS A 111 -13.53 1.96 -12.76
CA HIS A 111 -13.53 2.16 -11.31
C HIS A 111 -12.29 1.53 -10.66
N ALA A 112 -11.88 0.34 -11.11
CA ALA A 112 -10.67 -0.32 -10.63
C ALA A 112 -9.40 0.51 -10.92
N LEU A 113 -9.35 1.20 -12.07
CA LEU A 113 -8.28 2.15 -12.39
C LEU A 113 -8.23 3.32 -11.40
N ILE A 114 -9.37 3.96 -11.15
CA ILE A 114 -9.47 5.10 -10.24
C ILE A 114 -9.09 4.66 -8.82
N VAL A 115 -9.69 3.59 -8.32
CA VAL A 115 -9.41 3.04 -6.98
C VAL A 115 -7.95 2.62 -6.86
N GLY A 116 -7.38 1.99 -7.89
CA GLY A 116 -5.97 1.59 -7.89
C GLY A 116 -5.03 2.78 -7.78
N VAL A 117 -5.24 3.83 -8.59
CA VAL A 117 -4.42 5.05 -8.55
C VAL A 117 -4.59 5.77 -7.22
N VAL A 118 -5.83 5.95 -6.75
CA VAL A 118 -6.10 6.60 -5.46
C VAL A 118 -5.51 5.79 -4.30
N GLY A 119 -5.67 4.47 -4.29
CA GLY A 119 -5.11 3.58 -3.28
C GLY A 119 -3.58 3.64 -3.21
N TRP A 120 -2.93 3.73 -4.37
CA TRP A 120 -1.49 3.96 -4.45
C TRP A 120 -1.08 5.32 -3.85
N VAL A 121 -1.75 6.41 -4.23
CA VAL A 121 -1.49 7.75 -3.68
C VAL A 121 -1.69 7.77 -2.16
N VAL A 122 -2.79 7.18 -1.67
CA VAL A 122 -3.07 7.06 -0.23
C VAL A 122 -1.96 6.30 0.50
N THR A 123 -1.41 5.26 -0.12
CA THR A 123 -0.32 4.48 0.46
C THR A 123 0.99 5.25 0.53
N LEU A 124 1.23 6.18 -0.40
CA LEU A 124 2.41 7.03 -0.38
C LEU A 124 2.34 8.14 0.67
N PHE A 125 1.17 8.73 0.89
CA PHE A 125 1.06 9.93 1.72
C PHE A 125 0.34 9.70 3.05
N VAL A 126 -0.80 8.99 3.03
CA VAL A 126 -1.71 8.90 4.17
C VAL A 126 -1.27 7.81 5.14
N ILE A 127 -0.91 6.63 4.63
CA ILE A 127 -0.48 5.51 5.49
C ILE A 127 0.79 5.88 6.29
N PRO A 128 1.87 6.42 5.69
CA PRO A 128 3.07 6.79 6.45
C PRO A 128 2.79 7.86 7.50
N TYR A 129 1.93 8.83 7.17
CA TYR A 129 1.54 9.88 8.10
C TYR A 129 0.81 9.34 9.33
N ILE A 130 -0.20 8.47 9.12
CA ILE A 130 -0.97 7.89 10.23
C ILE A 130 -0.11 6.91 11.04
N VAL A 131 0.69 6.06 10.37
CA VAL A 131 1.60 5.14 11.06
C VAL A 131 2.63 5.91 11.88
N GLY A 132 3.18 7.01 11.37
CA GLY A 132 4.09 7.88 12.11
C GLY A 132 3.45 8.48 13.36
N MET A 133 2.18 8.92 13.27
CA MET A 133 1.43 9.39 14.44
C MET A 133 1.25 8.28 15.48
N VAL A 134 0.87 7.07 15.06
CA VAL A 134 0.62 5.93 15.97
C VAL A 134 1.92 5.43 16.62
N MET A 135 3.02 5.39 15.86
CA MET A 135 4.34 5.01 16.37
C MET A 135 4.83 5.94 17.49
N GLY A 136 4.45 7.23 17.45
CA GLY A 136 4.75 8.17 18.54
C GLY A 136 4.07 7.83 19.88
N PHE A 137 3.02 7.01 19.86
CA PHE A 137 2.35 6.50 21.08
C PHE A 137 2.87 5.14 21.53
N LEU A 138 3.66 4.45 20.71
CA LEU A 138 4.32 3.22 21.11
C LEU A 138 5.59 3.59 21.88
N PRO A 139 5.74 3.16 23.15
CA PRO A 139 7.01 3.35 23.85
C PRO A 139 8.10 2.70 23.02
N ALA A 140 9.19 3.44 22.79
CA ALA A 140 10.34 2.97 22.04
C ALA A 140 10.79 1.63 22.64
N MET A 141 10.44 0.53 21.99
CA MET A 141 10.97 -0.77 22.35
C MET A 141 12.41 -0.77 21.82
N GLY A 142 13.33 -0.45 22.74
CA GLY A 142 14.77 -0.44 22.50
C GLY A 142 15.31 -1.78 22.04
#